data_AF-A0A950LRN7-F1
#
_entry.id   AF-A0A950LRN7-F1
#
_cell.length_a   1.000
_cell.length_b   1.000
_cell.length_c   1.000
_cell.angle_alpha   90.00
_cell.angle_beta   90.00
_cell.angle_gamma   90.00
#
_symmetry.space_group_name_H-M   'P 1'
#
loop_
_entity.id
_entity.type
_entity.pdbx_description
1 polymer ?
#
loop_
_entity_poly.entity_id
_entity_poly.type
_entity_poly.pdbx_seq_one_letter_code
_entity_poly.pdbx_strand_id
1 'polypeptide(L)' 'MDNRTEVREFLVSRRAKITPERAGLPAGTNRRVPGLRRTEVAALAGVSIEYYSKLERGALAGVSAGVLDAIARALQL' A
#
# COMPACT_ATOMS: atom_id res chain seq x y z
N MET A 1 12.51 -1.94 -19.21
CA MET A 1 11.28 -1.82 -18.40
C MET A 1 11.27 -3.00 -17.46
N ASP A 2 11.76 -2.79 -16.23
CA ASP A 2 11.72 -3.81 -15.19
C ASP A 2 10.40 -3.68 -14.45
N ASN A 3 9.45 -4.56 -14.77
CA ASN A 3 8.10 -4.57 -14.18
C ASN A 3 8.13 -4.52 -12.64
N ARG A 4 9.14 -5.15 -12.02
CA ARG A 4 9.29 -5.11 -10.56
C ARG A 4 9.54 -3.69 -10.05
N THR A 5 10.40 -2.95 -10.74
CA THR A 5 10.73 -1.57 -10.40
C THR A 5 9.53 -0.65 -10.65
N GLU A 6 8.84 -0.81 -11.77
CA GLU A 6 7.64 -0.02 -12.10
C GLU A 6 6.51 -0.22 -11.09
N VAL A 7 6.23 -1.46 -10.69
CA VAL A 7 5.22 -1.78 -9.67
C VAL A 7 5.60 -1.16 -8.33
N ARG A 8 6.88 -1.26 -7.94
CA ARG A 8 7.37 -0.65 -6.71
C ARG A 8 7.15 0.86 -6.72
N GLU A 9 7.58 1.53 -7.76
CA GLU A 9 7.42 2.98 -7.90
C GLU A 9 5.96 3.40 -7.90
N PHE A 10 5.12 2.66 -8.63
CA PHE A 10 3.68 2.86 -8.64
C PHE A 10 3.10 2.79 -7.23
N LEU A 11 3.29 1.69 -6.51
CA LEU A 11 2.68 1.49 -5.19
C LEU A 11 3.23 2.46 -4.14
N VAL A 12 4.54 2.74 -4.14
CA VAL A 12 5.13 3.75 -3.26
C VAL A 12 4.51 5.11 -3.53
N SER A 13 4.35 5.50 -4.79
CA SER A 13 3.75 6.79 -5.15
C SER A 13 2.27 6.88 -4.74
N ARG A 14 1.49 5.81 -4.90
CA ARG A 14 0.07 5.80 -4.52
C ARG A 14 -0.09 5.86 -3.02
N ARG A 15 0.68 5.05 -2.26
CA ARG A 15 0.68 5.09 -0.79
C ARG A 15 1.06 6.47 -0.23
N ALA A 16 2.02 7.15 -0.86
CA ALA A 16 2.43 8.49 -0.42
C ALA A 16 1.39 9.59 -0.69
N LYS A 17 0.47 9.39 -1.64
CA LYS A 17 -0.54 10.39 -2.04
C LYS A 17 -1.84 10.33 -1.24
N ILE A 18 -2.12 9.22 -0.57
CA ILE A 18 -3.32 9.06 0.25
C ILE A 18 -3.00 9.40 1.71
N THR A 19 -3.72 10.38 2.25
CA THR A 19 -3.62 10.74 3.67
C THR A 19 -4.38 9.73 4.52
N PRO A 20 -3.98 9.50 5.78
CA PRO A 20 -4.71 8.63 6.70
C PRO A 20 -6.17 9.05 6.85
N GLU A 21 -6.47 10.35 6.94
CA GLU A 21 -7.84 10.84 7.11
C GLU A 21 -8.72 10.47 5.93
N ARG A 22 -8.15 10.54 4.70
CA ARG A 22 -8.87 10.15 3.49
C ARG A 22 -9.24 8.67 3.51
N ALA A 23 -8.35 7.84 4.04
CA ALA A 23 -8.56 6.42 4.25
C ALA A 23 -9.39 6.08 5.50
N GLY A 24 -9.97 7.08 6.19
CA GLY A 24 -10.77 6.87 7.40
C GLY A 24 -9.95 6.55 8.66
N LEU A 25 -8.64 6.79 8.63
CA LEU A 25 -7.72 6.57 9.75
C LEU A 25 -7.35 7.91 10.41
N PRO A 26 -7.15 7.94 11.74
CA PRO A 26 -6.59 9.12 12.38
C PRO A 26 -5.14 9.32 11.95
N ALA A 27 -4.72 10.58 11.77
CA ALA A 27 -3.30 10.86 11.55
C ALA A 27 -2.42 10.33 12.71
N GLY A 28 -2.86 10.48 13.95
CA GLY A 28 -2.00 10.24 15.11
C GLY A 28 -0.79 11.20 15.17
N THR A 29 0.07 11.00 16.16
CA THR A 29 1.23 11.87 16.42
C THR A 29 2.51 11.28 15.82
N ASN A 30 3.50 12.15 15.52
CA ASN A 30 4.86 11.78 15.07
C ASN A 30 4.92 10.92 13.77
N ARG A 31 4.21 11.33 12.71
CA ARG A 31 4.26 10.66 11.40
C ARG A 31 5.52 11.09 10.63
N ARG A 32 6.25 10.10 10.08
CA ARG A 32 7.49 10.29 9.30
C ARG A 32 7.32 10.20 7.78
N VAL A 33 6.12 9.87 7.31
CA VAL A 33 5.79 9.71 5.88
C VAL A 33 4.63 10.65 5.55
N PRO A 34 4.51 11.21 4.34
CA PRO A 34 3.42 12.14 4.02
C PRO A 34 2.05 11.44 3.89
N GLY A 35 2.01 10.18 3.44
CA GLY A 35 0.79 9.40 3.26
C GLY A 35 0.65 8.24 4.24
N LEU A 36 0.02 7.16 3.78
CA LEU A 36 -0.18 5.96 4.58
C LEU A 36 1.13 5.23 4.91
N ARG A 37 1.22 4.64 6.09
CA ARG A 37 2.26 3.68 6.50
C ARG A 37 1.95 2.32 5.87
N ARG A 38 2.98 1.47 5.73
CA ARG A 38 2.77 0.08 5.27
C ARG A 38 1.83 -0.70 6.18
N THR A 39 1.93 -0.48 7.49
CA THR A 39 1.02 -1.06 8.49
C THR A 39 -0.43 -0.66 8.24
N GLU A 40 -0.67 0.61 7.89
CA GLU A 40 -2.01 1.15 7.67
C GLU A 40 -2.62 0.56 6.39
N VAL A 41 -1.86 0.50 5.29
CA VAL A 41 -2.34 -0.13 4.04
C VAL A 41 -2.62 -1.62 4.26
N ALA A 42 -1.73 -2.33 4.96
CA ALA A 42 -1.90 -3.75 5.26
C ALA A 42 -3.18 -4.01 6.07
N ALA A 43 -3.44 -3.18 7.09
CA ALA A 43 -4.66 -3.24 7.89
C ALA A 43 -5.92 -2.98 7.05
N LEU A 44 -5.92 -1.94 6.21
CA LEU A 44 -7.04 -1.61 5.33
C LEU A 44 -7.32 -2.71 4.29
N ALA A 45 -6.28 -3.35 3.77
CA ALA A 45 -6.39 -4.41 2.77
C ALA A 45 -6.61 -5.81 3.38
N GLY A 46 -6.60 -5.95 4.71
CA GLY A 46 -6.77 -7.25 5.38
C GLY A 46 -5.61 -8.24 5.14
N VAL A 47 -4.38 -7.75 4.97
CA VAL A 47 -3.18 -8.57 4.73
C VAL A 47 -2.11 -8.29 5.79
N SER A 48 -1.09 -9.16 5.88
CA SER A 48 0.04 -8.87 6.78
C SER A 48 0.93 -7.74 6.23
N ILE A 49 1.60 -7.03 7.14
CA ILE A 49 2.57 -5.99 6.76
C ILE A 49 3.72 -6.58 5.94
N GLU A 50 4.19 -7.78 6.26
CA GLU A 50 5.25 -8.46 5.51
C GLU A 50 4.81 -8.76 4.08
N TYR A 51 3.54 -9.15 3.90
CA TYR A 51 2.97 -9.42 2.59
C TYR A 51 2.88 -8.13 1.75
N TYR A 52 2.30 -7.06 2.30
CA TYR A 52 2.25 -5.77 1.61
C TYR A 52 3.67 -5.22 1.34
N SER A 53 4.62 -5.40 2.26
CA SER A 53 6.01 -4.96 2.07
C SER A 53 6.76 -5.73 0.98
N LYS A 54 6.42 -7.00 0.74
CA LYS A 54 6.93 -7.77 -0.41
C LYS A 54 6.32 -7.26 -1.71
N LEU A 55 5.00 -7.06 -1.71
CA LEU A 55 4.24 -6.57 -2.85
C LEU A 55 4.71 -5.16 -3.27
N GLU A 56 4.87 -4.23 -2.32
CA GLU A 56 5.41 -2.88 -2.58
C GLU A 56 6.87 -2.90 -3.08
N ARG A 57 7.63 -3.98 -2.84
CA ARG A 57 8.98 -4.18 -3.43
C ARG A 57 8.94 -4.85 -4.82
N GLY A 58 7.74 -5.00 -5.39
CA GLY A 58 7.48 -5.56 -6.72
C GLY A 58 7.38 -7.08 -6.77
N ALA A 59 7.28 -7.77 -5.63
CA ALA A 59 7.04 -9.22 -5.62
C ALA A 59 5.55 -9.52 -5.83
N LEU A 60 5.14 -9.62 -7.10
CA LEU A 60 3.75 -9.90 -7.51
C LEU A 60 3.45 -11.37 -7.83
N ALA A 61 4.49 -12.23 -7.86
CA ALA A 61 4.31 -13.63 -8.20
C ALA A 61 3.33 -14.33 -7.23
N GLY A 62 2.25 -14.90 -7.76
CA GLY A 62 1.25 -15.63 -6.98
C GLY A 62 0.30 -14.76 -6.16
N VAL A 63 0.27 -13.43 -6.37
CA VAL A 63 -0.73 -12.57 -5.74
C VAL A 63 -2.10 -12.82 -6.38
N SER A 64 -3.13 -13.04 -5.56
CA SER A 64 -4.49 -13.26 -6.05
C SER A 64 -5.15 -11.94 -6.48
N ALA A 65 -6.10 -12.02 -7.42
CA ALA A 65 -6.88 -10.86 -7.84
C ALA A 65 -7.58 -10.15 -6.66
N GLY A 66 -8.16 -10.92 -5.73
CA GLY A 66 -8.82 -10.35 -4.55
C GLY A 66 -7.88 -9.54 -3.64
N VAL A 67 -6.60 -9.92 -3.55
CA VAL A 67 -5.61 -9.13 -2.80
C VAL A 67 -5.25 -7.85 -3.55
N LEU A 68 -5.13 -7.90 -4.88
CA LEU A 68 -4.93 -6.70 -5.69
C LEU A 68 -6.11 -5.73 -5.55
N ASP A 69 -7.35 -6.23 -5.59
CA ASP A 69 -8.56 -5.42 -5.39
C ASP A 69 -8.65 -4.83 -3.97
N ALA A 70 -8.25 -5.59 -2.95
CA ALA A 70 -8.18 -5.08 -1.58
C ALA A 70 -7.16 -3.94 -1.45
N ILE A 71 -5.98 -4.08 -2.07
CA ILE A 71 -4.95 -3.03 -2.08
C ILE A 71 -5.39 -1.81 -2.89
N ALA A 72 -6.03 -2.02 -4.06
CA ALA A 72 -6.56 -0.94 -4.87
C ALA A 72 -7.60 -0.11 -4.09
N ARG A 73 -8.52 -0.78 -3.38
CA ARG A 73 -9.49 -0.11 -2.50
C ARG A 73 -8.82 0.62 -1.34
N ALA A 74 -7.85 0.00 -0.67
CA ALA A 74 -7.11 0.62 0.43
C ALA A 74 -6.31 1.86 -0.01
N LEU A 75 -5.83 1.88 -1.26
CA LEU A 75 -5.12 3.01 -1.86
C LEU A 75 -6.04 3.99 -2.61
N GLN A 76 -7.35 3.74 -2.62
CA GLN A 76 -8.37 4.52 -3.34
C GLN A 76 -8.03 4.75 -4.82
N LEU A 77 -7.72 3.65 -5.51
CA LEU A 77 -7.44 3.61 -6.94
C LEU A 77 -8.69 3.30 -7.78
#